data_AF-A0A7W0YSM3-F1
#
_entry.id   AF-A0A7W0YSM3-F1
#
_cell.length_a   1.000
_cell.length_b   1.000
_cell.length_c   1.000
_cell.angle_alpha   90.00
_cell.angle_beta   90.00
_cell.angle_gamma   90.00
#
_symmetry.space_group_name_H-M   'P 1'
#
loop_
_entity.id
_entity.type
_entity.pdbx_description
1 polymer ?
#
loop_
_entity_poly.entity_id
_entity_poly.type
_entity_poly.pdbx_seq_one_letter_code
_entity_poly.pdbx_strand_id
1 'polypeptide(L)' 'MNEYQAVILKLSSRTQEDEDALTDLLNERSRGGWTPTLMSKDQQRITLVFCRLTEVAAELGTGRAGGEQV' A
#
# COMPACT_ATOMS: atom_id res chain seq x y z
N MET A 1 -2.23 -14.55 -2.79
CA MET A 1 -1.89 -13.69 -3.95
C MET A 1 -1.70 -12.27 -3.47
N ASN A 2 -0.95 -11.45 -4.19
CA ASN A 2 -0.77 -10.04 -3.83
C ASN A 2 -1.66 -9.21 -4.76
N GLU A 3 -2.53 -8.39 -4.18
CA GLU A 3 -3.34 -7.44 -4.93
C GLU A 3 -2.54 -6.14 -5.07
N TYR A 4 -2.36 -5.68 -6.31
CA TYR A 4 -1.62 -4.45 -6.60
C TYR A 4 -2.56 -3.40 -7.18
N GLN A 5 -2.42 -2.17 -6.69
CA GLN A 5 -3.20 -1.04 -7.19
C GLN A 5 -2.30 0.17 -7.43
N ALA A 6 -2.32 0.69 -8.66
CA ALA A 6 -1.66 1.93 -9.01
C ALA A 6 -2.65 3.10 -8.89
N VAL A 7 -2.24 4.16 -8.19
CA VAL A 7 -2.98 5.41 -8.06
C VAL A 7 -2.11 6.54 -8.60
N ILE A 8 -2.69 7.34 -9.50
CA ILE A 8 -2.01 8.49 -10.10
C ILE A 8 -2.73 9.76 -9.63
N LEU A 9 -2.03 10.58 -8.87
CA LEU A 9 -2.47 11.89 -8.42
C LEU A 9 -1.92 12.94 -9.37
N LYS A 10 -2.77 13.87 -9.81
CA LYS A 10 -2.32 15.06 -10.54
C LYS A 10 -1.92 16.11 -9.54
N LEU A 11 -0.68 16.60 -9.65
CA LEU A 11 -0.20 17.70 -8.83
C LEU A 11 -0.82 19.00 -9.32
N SER A 12 -1.32 19.76 -8.37
CA SER A 12 -1.78 21.11 -8.54
C SER A 12 -0.58 22.05 -8.39
N SER A 13 -0.68 23.32 -8.80
CA SER A 13 0.36 24.32 -8.46
C SER A 13 0.36 24.68 -6.96
N ARG A 14 -0.38 23.94 -6.12
CA ARG A 14 -0.65 24.24 -4.72
C ARG A 14 -0.15 23.09 -3.85
N THR A 15 1.17 23.07 -3.66
CA THR A 15 1.91 22.01 -2.97
C THR A 15 1.28 21.56 -1.65
N GLN A 16 0.75 22.48 -0.85
CA GLN A 16 0.16 22.14 0.46
C GLN A 16 -1.13 21.33 0.34
N GLU A 17 -2.00 21.64 -0.64
CA GLU A 17 -3.22 20.86 -0.89
C GLU A 17 -2.87 19.48 -1.46
N ASP A 18 -1.82 19.40 -2.29
CA ASP A 18 -1.34 18.13 -2.83
C ASP A 18 -0.74 17.23 -1.73
N GLU A 19 -0.04 17.80 -0.74
CA GLU A 19 0.50 17.08 0.41
C GLU A 19 -0.59 16.57 1.37
N ASP A 20 -1.62 17.39 1.62
CA ASP A 20 -2.76 16.99 2.44
C ASP A 20 -3.54 15.85 1.77
N ALA A 21 -3.86 15.99 0.48
CA ALA A 21 -4.53 14.95 -0.30
C ALA A 21 -3.72 13.64 -0.40
N LEU A 22 -2.38 13.74 -0.53
CA LEU A 22 -1.50 12.59 -0.52
C LEU A 22 -1.54 11.87 0.84
N THR A 23 -1.51 12.64 1.93
CA THR A 23 -1.55 12.12 3.29
C THR A 23 -2.88 11.43 3.58
N ASP A 24 -3.99 12.04 3.20
CA ASP A 24 -5.32 11.45 3.36
C ASP A 24 -5.44 10.12 2.60
N LEU A 25 -5.01 10.11 1.33
CA LEU A 25 -5.00 8.92 0.50
C LEU A 25 -4.16 7.79 1.10
N LEU A 26 -2.96 8.09 1.61
CA LEU A 26 -2.11 7.10 2.27
C LEU A 26 -2.78 6.54 3.52
N ASN A 27 -3.42 7.40 4.32
CA ASN A 27 -4.14 6.98 5.53
C ASN A 27 -5.33 6.08 5.21
N GLU A 28 -6.18 6.44 4.25
CA GLU A 28 -7.31 5.64 3.82
C GLU A 28 -6.87 4.26 3.31
N ARG A 29 -5.84 4.23 2.46
CA ARG A 29 -5.27 2.98 1.93
C ARG A 29 -4.67 2.12 3.03
N SER A 30 -3.93 2.72 3.95
CA SER A 30 -3.38 2.02 5.11
C SER A 30 -4.47 1.42 5.99
N ARG A 31 -5.58 2.12 6.22
CA ARG A 31 -6.76 1.59 6.96
C ARG A 31 -7.41 0.41 6.22
N GLY A 32 -7.38 0.40 4.90
CA GLY A 32 -7.84 -0.71 4.06
C GLY A 32 -6.87 -1.90 3.96
N GLY A 33 -5.76 -1.89 4.72
CA GLY A 33 -4.74 -2.95 4.68
C GLY A 33 -3.84 -2.90 3.45
N TRP A 34 -3.81 -1.77 2.74
CA TRP A 34 -2.90 -1.54 1.62
C TRP A 34 -1.61 -0.92 2.12
N THR A 35 -0.48 -1.37 1.57
CA THR A 35 0.85 -0.85 1.88
C THR A 35 1.46 -0.25 0.61
N PRO A 36 1.98 1.00 0.65
CA PRO A 36 2.68 1.58 -0.50
C PRO A 36 3.99 0.81 -0.76
N THR A 37 4.15 0.28 -1.96
CA THR A 37 5.34 -0.47 -2.38
C THR A 37 6.24 0.30 -3.33
N LEU A 38 5.69 1.26 -4.08
CA LEU A 38 6.44 2.09 -5.01
C LEU A 38 5.82 3.48 -5.08
N MET A 39 6.66 4.50 -5.10
CA MET A 39 6.26 5.89 -5.30
C MET A 39 7.18 6.51 -6.33
N SER A 40 6.60 7.12 -7.36
CA SER A 40 7.31 7.89 -8.36
C SER A 40 6.65 9.25 -8.51
N LYS A 41 7.44 10.32 -8.48
CA LYS A 41 6.95 11.69 -8.59
C LYS A 41 7.59 12.37 -9.80
N ASP A 42 6.75 13.04 -10.57
CA ASP A 42 7.13 13.94 -11.65
C ASP A 42 6.64 15.37 -11.33
N GLN A 43 7.00 16.37 -12.13
CA GLN A 43 6.60 17.77 -11.93
C GLN A 43 5.08 17.98 -11.91
N GLN A 44 4.32 17.11 -12.57
CA GLN A 44 2.87 17.29 -12.71
C GLN A 44 2.03 16.19 -12.06
N ARG A 45 2.64 15.09 -11.60
CA ARG A 45 1.91 13.92 -11.09
C ARG A 45 2.72 13.13 -10.06
N ILE A 46 2.02 12.46 -9.17
CA ILE A 46 2.57 11.41 -8.29
C ILE A 46 1.92 10.09 -8.66
N THR A 47 2.72 9.05 -8.86
CA THR A 47 2.28 7.67 -9.04
C THR A 47 2.62 6.88 -7.79
N LEU A 48 1.63 6.28 -7.17
CA LEU A 48 1.75 5.40 -6.02
C LEU A 48 1.28 4.00 -6.41
N VAL A 49 2.06 2.98 -6.08
CA VAL A 49 1.64 1.59 -6.18
C VAL A 49 1.45 1.05 -4.78
N PHE A 50 0.26 0.54 -4.51
CA PHE A 50 -0.12 -0.14 -3.28
C PHE A 50 -0.14 -1.64 -3.50
N CYS A 51 0.21 -2.38 -2.46
CA CYS A 51 0.10 -3.83 -2.39
C CYS A 51 -0.75 -4.20 -1.18
N ARG A 52 -1.65 -5.17 -1.33
CA ARG A 52 -2.37 -5.80 -0.22
C ARG A 52 -2.18 -7.31 -0.31
N LEU A 53 -1.85 -7.94 0.81
CA LEU A 53 -1.87 -9.39 0.93
C LEU A 53 -3.34 -9.83 0.96
N THR A 54 -3.80 -10.57 -0.06
CA THR A 54 -5.07 -11.29 0.06
C THR A 54 -4.84 -12.57 0.86
N GLU A 55 -5.81 -12.93 1.71
CA GLU A 55 -5.77 -14.01 2.71
C GLU A 55 -5.21 -15.35 2.20
N VAL A 56 -5.26 -15.61 0.89
CA VAL A 56 -4.61 -16.76 0.24
C VAL A 56 -3.10 -16.85 0.54
N ALA A 57 -2.41 -15.76 0.88
CA ALA A 57 -1.00 -15.78 1.29
C ALA A 57 -0.77 -15.85 2.82
N ALA A 58 -1.77 -15.49 3.63
CA ALA A 58 -1.65 -15.43 5.08
C ALA A 58 -1.68 -16.85 5.72
N GLU A 59 -2.36 -17.80 5.09
CA GLU A 59 -2.49 -19.18 5.61
C GLU A 59 -1.24 -20.06 5.39
N LEU A 60 -0.26 -19.60 4.62
CA LEU A 60 1.01 -20.33 4.40
C LEU A 60 2.14 -19.91 5.34
N GLY A 61 1.91 -18.90 6.20
CA GLY A 61 2.89 -18.41 7.19
C GLY A 61 2.71 -18.94 8.61
N THR A 62 1.60 -19.61 8.91
CA THR A 62 1.26 -20.16 10.24
C THR A 62 0.98 -21.66 10.17
N GLY A 63 1.75 -22.38 9.35
CA GLY A 63 1.85 -23.83 9.41
C GLY A 63 2.69 -24.28 10.61
N ARG A 64 2.05 -24.36 11.78
CA ARG A 64 2.21 -25.43 12.78
C ARG A 64 3.65 -25.97 12.94
N ALA A 65 4.45 -25.35 13.82
CA ALA A 65 5.58 -26.05 14.46
C ALA A 65 5.00 -27.06 15.46
N GLY A 66 4.55 -28.20 14.95
CA GLY A 66 4.37 -29.40 15.77
C GLY A 66 5.72 -30.08 15.97
N GLY A 67 6.03 -30.41 17.22
CA GLY A 67 7.05 -31.42 17.53
C GLY A 67 8.04 -31.00 18.60
N GLU A 68 7.60 -30.98 19.86
CA GLU A 68 8.50 -31.34 20.96
C GLU A 68 7.88 -32.55 21.69
N GLN A 69 8.24 -33.74 21.21
CA GLN A 69 8.27 -34.95 22.02
C GLN A 69 9.72 -35.09 22.47
N VAL A 70 9.99 -34.88 23.77
CA VAL A 70 10.90 -35.69 24.59
C VAL A 70 10.39 -35.73 26.02
#